data_AF-A0A7Y5F5Q8-F1
#
_entry.id   AF-A0A7Y5F5Q8-F1
#
_cell.length_a   1.000
_cell.length_b   1.000
_cell.length_c   1.000
_cell.angle_alpha   90.00
_cell.angle_beta   90.00
_cell.angle_gamma   90.00
#
_symmetry.space_group_name_H-M   'P 1'
#
loop_
_entity.id
_entity.type
_entity.pdbx_description
1 polymer ?
#
loop_
_entity_poly.entity_id
_entity_poly.type
_entity_poly.pdbx_seq_one_letter_code
_entity_poly.pdbx_strand_id
1 'polypeptide(L)'
;MMLSYAAYPTAEYRQQEVMSASSLRLIIMAYDFSIRACEQQDFVKATKGISLLRDALNFDYAEVATGLFRIYQWCLDCIRAGDYAEAQKNLTELRSAWVTVENRLDGSMI
;
A
#
# COMPACT_ATOMS: atom_id res chain seq x y z
N MET A 1 47.97 -17.83 5.39
CA MET A 1 46.80 -17.13 5.95
C MET A 1 46.43 -16.04 4.95
N MET A 2 45.41 -16.26 4.12
CA MET A 2 45.00 -15.31 3.08
C MET A 2 43.50 -15.04 3.23
N LEU A 3 43.16 -13.76 3.11
CA LEU A 3 42.01 -13.09 3.68
C LEU A 3 40.66 -13.53 3.09
N SER A 4 39.65 -13.46 3.95
CA SER A 4 38.25 -13.85 3.75
C SER A 4 37.50 -12.96 2.76
N TYR A 5 36.85 -13.62 1.80
CA TYR A 5 35.53 -13.34 1.18
C TYR A 5 35.09 -11.88 0.99
N ALA A 6 35.29 -11.36 -0.23
CA ALA A 6 34.53 -10.23 -0.77
C ALA A 6 33.36 -10.76 -1.62
N ALA A 7 32.29 -11.17 -0.94
CA ALA A 7 30.93 -11.30 -1.46
C ALA A 7 30.06 -10.99 -0.23
N TYR A 8 29.17 -9.99 -0.17
CA TYR A 8 27.95 -9.86 -0.95
C TYR A 8 27.25 -8.49 -0.70
N PRO A 9 27.62 -7.37 -1.33
CA PRO A 9 26.74 -6.19 -1.33
C PRO A 9 25.54 -6.40 -2.27
N THR A 10 25.78 -7.00 -3.44
CA THR A 10 24.79 -7.11 -4.53
C THR A 10 23.63 -8.08 -4.26
N ALA A 11 23.78 -9.00 -3.30
CA ALA A 11 22.72 -9.92 -2.92
C ALA A 11 21.77 -9.28 -1.90
N GLU A 12 22.31 -8.48 -0.97
CA GLU A 12 21.53 -7.78 0.04
C GLU A 12 20.70 -6.65 -0.58
N TYR A 13 21.25 -5.89 -1.55
CA TYR A 13 20.49 -4.91 -2.34
C TYR A 13 19.34 -5.58 -3.12
N ARG A 14 19.62 -6.66 -3.86
CA ARG A 14 18.57 -7.39 -4.59
C ARG A 14 17.51 -7.99 -3.66
N GLN A 15 17.89 -8.47 -2.48
CA GLN A 15 16.93 -8.97 -1.50
C GLN A 15 16.06 -7.83 -0.94
N GLN A 16 16.64 -6.69 -0.59
CA GLN A 16 15.89 -5.52 -0.13
C GLN A 16 14.94 -4.98 -1.21
N GLU A 17 15.35 -4.94 -2.47
CA GLU A 17 14.52 -4.52 -3.60
C GLU A 17 13.34 -5.49 -3.82
N VAL A 18 13.61 -6.80 -3.87
CA VAL A 18 12.55 -7.81 -4.03
C VAL A 18 11.57 -7.80 -2.85
N MET A 19 12.05 -7.67 -1.62
CA MET A 19 11.21 -7.57 -0.44
C MET A 19 10.36 -6.29 -0.46
N SER A 20 10.93 -5.16 -0.86
CA SER A 20 10.21 -3.88 -0.96
C SER A 20 9.15 -3.91 -2.06
N ALA A 21 9.49 -4.41 -3.25
CA ALA A 21 8.56 -4.60 -4.35
C ALA A 21 7.41 -5.55 -3.95
N SER A 22 7.72 -6.65 -3.27
CA SER A 22 6.71 -7.59 -2.78
C SER A 22 5.75 -6.97 -1.78
N SER A 23 6.27 -6.12 -0.88
CA SER A 23 5.47 -5.41 0.13
C SER A 23 4.56 -4.37 -0.53
N LEU A 24 5.09 -3.60 -1.48
CA LEU A 24 4.33 -2.60 -2.23
C LEU A 24 3.23 -3.23 -3.08
N ARG A 25 3.52 -4.38 -3.72
CA ARG A 25 2.53 -5.15 -4.48
C ARG A 25 1.36 -5.61 -3.62
N LEU A 26 1.63 -6.08 -2.40
CA LEU A 26 0.59 -6.46 -1.42
C LEU A 26 -0.29 -5.28 -1.05
N ILE A 27 0.28 -4.09 -0.85
CA ILE A 27 -0.47 -2.85 -0.58
C ILE A 27 -1.39 -2.52 -1.77
N ILE A 28 -0.87 -2.53 -3.00
CA ILE A 28 -1.66 -2.26 -4.22
C ILE A 28 -2.81 -3.26 -4.35
N MET A 29 -2.57 -4.55 -4.07
CA MET A 29 -3.63 -5.57 -4.09
C MET A 29 -4.70 -5.35 -3.01
N ALA A 30 -4.32 -4.87 -1.83
CA ALA A 30 -5.29 -4.51 -0.77
C ALA A 30 -6.15 -3.29 -1.18
N TYR A 31 -5.58 -2.33 -1.92
CA TYR A 31 -6.36 -1.27 -2.56
C TYR A 31 -7.32 -1.81 -3.62
N ASP A 32 -6.85 -2.66 -4.54
CA ASP A 32 -7.68 -3.28 -5.57
C ASP A 32 -8.87 -4.04 -4.96
N PHE A 33 -8.62 -4.79 -3.88
CA PHE A 33 -9.67 -5.49 -3.13
C PHE A 33 -10.69 -4.51 -2.54
N SER A 34 -10.23 -3.44 -1.90
CA SER A 34 -11.10 -2.44 -1.25
C SER A 34 -11.94 -1.67 -2.28
N ILE A 35 -11.34 -1.28 -3.41
CA ILE A 35 -12.02 -0.57 -4.51
C ILE A 35 -13.12 -1.44 -5.11
N ARG A 36 -12.82 -2.72 -5.43
CA ARG A 36 -13.83 -3.66 -5.94
C ARG A 36 -14.96 -3.90 -4.95
N ALA A 37 -14.66 -3.93 -3.67
CA ALA A 37 -15.69 -4.05 -2.64
C ALA A 37 -16.59 -2.81 -2.58
N CYS A 38 -16.03 -1.60 -2.73
CA CYS A 38 -16.82 -0.38 -2.85
C CYS A 38 -17.70 -0.36 -4.12
N GLU A 39 -17.16 -0.81 -5.26
CA GLU A 39 -17.93 -0.95 -6.52
C GLU A 39 -19.14 -1.89 -6.36
N GLN A 40 -18.95 -2.97 -5.60
CA GLN A 40 -20.00 -3.95 -5.29
C GLN A 40 -20.91 -3.52 -4.13
N GLN A 41 -20.62 -2.38 -3.50
CA GLN A 41 -21.27 -1.91 -2.26
C GLN A 41 -21.26 -2.98 -1.15
N ASP A 42 -20.23 -3.81 -1.12
CA ASP A 42 -20.05 -4.87 -0.13
C ASP A 42 -19.45 -4.27 1.14
N PHE A 43 -20.33 -3.86 2.06
CA PHE A 43 -19.95 -3.24 3.32
C PHE A 43 -18.88 -4.02 4.09
N VAL A 44 -19.04 -5.34 4.19
CA VAL A 44 -18.15 -6.19 4.99
C VAL A 44 -16.77 -6.25 4.37
N LYS A 45 -16.68 -6.44 3.05
CA LYS A 45 -15.38 -6.48 2.37
C LYS A 45 -14.72 -5.10 2.30
N ALA A 46 -15.47 -4.04 2.05
CA ALA A 46 -14.93 -2.69 1.94
C ALA A 46 -14.33 -2.24 3.28
N THR A 47 -15.08 -2.41 4.38
CA THR A 47 -14.58 -2.07 5.72
C THR A 47 -13.38 -2.92 6.13
N LYS A 48 -13.38 -4.22 5.80
CA LYS A 48 -12.25 -5.11 6.07
C LYS A 48 -10.99 -4.70 5.30
N GLY A 49 -11.12 -4.39 4.01
CA GLY A 49 -10.00 -3.99 3.17
C GLY A 49 -9.36 -2.69 3.61
N ILE A 50 -10.18 -1.67 3.91
CA ILE A 50 -9.69 -0.37 4.37
C ILE A 50 -9.10 -0.47 5.78
N SER A 51 -9.68 -1.28 6.67
CA SER A 51 -9.10 -1.50 8.01
C SER A 51 -7.74 -2.18 7.91
N LEU A 52 -7.58 -3.16 7.01
CA LEU A 52 -6.28 -3.80 6.76
C LEU A 52 -5.22 -2.78 6.30
N LEU A 53 -5.56 -1.89 5.36
CA LEU A 53 -4.67 -0.83 4.90
C LEU A 53 -4.28 0.15 6.03
N ARG A 54 -5.25 0.49 6.88
CA ARG A 54 -5.02 1.37 8.05
C ARG A 54 -4.13 0.72 9.09
N ASP A 55 -4.37 -0.54 9.40
CA ASP A 55 -3.65 -1.28 10.44
C ASP A 55 -2.22 -1.64 9.98
N ALA A 56 -1.97 -1.65 8.66
CA ALA A 56 -0.64 -1.84 8.07
C ALA A 56 0.25 -0.58 8.03
N LEU A 57 -0.25 0.58 8.50
CA LEU A 57 0.53 1.82 8.51
C LEU A 57 1.75 1.72 9.43
N ASN A 58 2.91 2.14 8.92
CA ASN A 58 4.12 2.27 9.73
C ASN A 58 4.15 3.63 10.43
N PHE A 59 3.99 3.62 11.76
CA PHE A 59 3.98 4.83 12.59
C PHE A 59 5.37 5.36 12.97
N ASP A 60 6.46 4.68 12.58
CA ASP A 60 7.81 5.26 12.66
C ASP A 60 7.92 6.52 11.79
N TYR A 61 7.08 6.61 10.74
CA TYR A 61 6.89 7.80 9.89
C TYR A 61 5.57 8.50 10.22
N ALA A 62 5.48 9.00 11.45
CA ALA A 62 4.23 9.46 12.06
C ALA A 62 3.45 10.51 11.25
N GLU A 63 4.11 11.45 10.56
CA GLU A 63 3.44 12.51 9.78
C GLU A 63 2.61 11.92 8.63
N VAL A 64 3.24 11.08 7.80
CA VAL A 64 2.59 10.43 6.65
C VAL A 64 1.55 9.42 7.12
N ALA A 65 1.87 8.63 8.15
CA ALA A 65 0.95 7.66 8.73
C ALA A 65 -0.32 8.33 9.27
N THR A 66 -0.19 9.48 9.93
CA THR A 66 -1.36 10.23 10.46
C THR A 66 -2.24 10.76 9.33
N GLY A 67 -1.65 11.26 8.24
CA GLY A 67 -2.39 11.71 7.06
C GLY A 67 -3.20 10.57 6.43
N LEU A 68 -2.55 9.44 6.17
CA LEU A 68 -3.21 8.26 5.59
C LEU A 68 -4.28 7.68 6.52
N PHE A 69 -4.01 7.63 7.83
CA PHE A 69 -4.98 7.17 8.82
C PHE A 69 -6.28 7.98 8.76
N ARG A 70 -6.19 9.30 8.65
CA ARG A 70 -7.36 10.19 8.52
C ARG A 70 -8.15 9.94 7.24
N ILE A 71 -7.45 9.72 6.11
CA ILE A 71 -8.12 9.42 4.84
C ILE A 71 -8.85 8.07 4.90
N TYR A 72 -8.23 7.04 5.49
CA TYR A 72 -8.89 5.74 5.67
C TYR A 72 -10.07 5.82 6.62
N GLN A 73 -9.96 6.57 7.72
CA GLN A 73 -11.07 6.81 8.63
C GLN A 73 -12.24 7.49 7.90
N TRP A 74 -11.95 8.52 7.10
CA TRP A 74 -12.94 9.19 6.26
C TRP A 74 -13.63 8.22 5.28
N CYS A 75 -12.87 7.37 4.59
CA CYS A 75 -13.45 6.38 3.67
C CYS A 75 -14.39 5.40 4.39
N LEU A 76 -14.03 4.96 5.60
CA LEU A 76 -14.91 4.11 6.42
C LEU A 76 -16.20 4.84 6.83
N ASP A 77 -16.11 6.13 7.13
CA ASP A 77 -17.28 6.95 7.47
C ASP A 77 -18.19 7.17 6.26
N CYS A 78 -17.63 7.40 5.07
CA CYS A 78 -18.37 7.42 3.80
C CYS A 78 -19.11 6.09 3.55
N ILE A 79 -18.44 4.94 3.73
CA ILE A 79 -19.07 3.61 3.58
C ILE A 79 -20.23 3.41 4.56
N ARG A 80 -20.07 3.85 5.82
CA ARG A 80 -21.15 3.81 6.83
C ARG A 80 -22.33 4.70 6.45
N ALA A 81 -22.07 5.82 5.79
CA ALA A 81 -23.10 6.71 5.24
C ALA A 81 -23.72 6.19 3.92
N GLY A 82 -23.22 5.07 3.37
CA GLY A 82 -23.65 4.53 2.08
C GLY A 82 -23.01 5.19 0.86
N ASP A 83 -22.07 6.13 1.08
CA ASP A 83 -21.35 6.83 0.01
C ASP A 83 -20.08 6.04 -0.40
N TYR A 84 -20.31 4.91 -1.08
CA TYR A 84 -19.23 4.07 -1.59
C TYR A 84 -18.44 4.75 -2.72
N ALA A 85 -19.06 5.66 -3.46
CA ALA A 85 -18.45 6.32 -4.61
C ALA A 85 -17.32 7.27 -4.16
N GLU A 86 -17.56 8.08 -3.12
CA GLU A 86 -16.54 8.99 -2.62
C GLU A 86 -15.38 8.23 -1.97
N ALA A 87 -15.67 7.13 -1.25
CA ALA A 87 -14.64 6.23 -0.72
C ALA A 87 -13.80 5.59 -1.85
N GLN A 88 -14.46 5.09 -2.91
CA GLN A 88 -13.79 4.48 -4.06
C GLN A 88 -12.86 5.47 -4.77
N LYS A 89 -13.32 6.70 -4.98
CA LYS A 89 -12.52 7.76 -5.62
C LYS A 89 -11.22 8.02 -4.85
N ASN A 90 -11.32 8.27 -3.54
CA ASN A 90 -10.15 8.52 -2.69
C ASN A 90 -9.17 7.33 -2.67
N LEU A 91 -9.68 6.10 -2.57
CA LEU A 91 -8.86 4.89 -2.63
C LEU A 91 -8.15 4.72 -3.98
N THR A 92 -8.80 5.11 -5.09
CA THR A 92 -8.25 5.01 -6.44
C THR A 92 -7.12 6.01 -6.65
N GLU A 93 -7.25 7.24 -6.16
CA GLU A 93 -6.21 8.26 -6.21
C GLU A 93 -4.97 7.81 -5.41
N LEU A 94 -5.17 7.30 -4.19
CA LEU A 94 -4.09 6.76 -3.36
C LEU A 94 -3.40 5.56 -4.03
N ARG A 95 -4.17 4.62 -4.57
CA ARG A 95 -3.61 3.47 -5.32
C ARG A 95 -2.74 3.94 -6.48
N SER A 96 -3.16 4.96 -7.22
CA SER A 96 -2.40 5.50 -8.35
C SER A 96 -1.06 6.09 -7.90
N ALA A 97 -1.01 6.70 -6.72
CA ALA A 97 0.25 7.15 -6.13
C ALA A 97 1.19 5.96 -5.82
N TRP A 98 0.68 4.88 -5.22
CA TRP A 98 1.47 3.67 -4.95
C TRP A 98 1.98 2.98 -6.21
N VAL A 99 1.16 2.87 -7.25
CA VAL A 99 1.57 2.35 -8.56
C VAL A 99 2.66 3.23 -9.20
N THR A 100 2.57 4.54 -9.02
CA THR A 100 3.62 5.46 -9.50
C THR A 100 4.94 5.21 -8.77
N VAL A 101 4.90 4.94 -7.47
CA VAL A 101 6.09 4.56 -6.69
C VAL A 101 6.63 3.20 -7.16
N GLU A 102 5.76 2.21 -7.36
CA GLU A 102 6.13 0.87 -7.87
C GLU A 102 6.86 0.98 -9.20
N ASN A 103 6.29 1.69 -10.16
CA ASN A 103 6.90 1.89 -11.48
C ASN A 103 8.25 2.63 -11.41
N ARG A 104 8.47 3.52 -10.43
CA ARG A 104 9.77 4.19 -10.26
C ARG A 104 10.83 3.24 -9.72
N LEU A 105 10.46 2.36 -8.79
CA LEU A 105 11.34 1.34 -8.24
C LEU A 105 11.67 0.27 -9.29
N ASP A 106 10.68 -0.09 -10.12
CA ASP A 106 10.91 -1.02 -11.23
C ASP A 106 11.73 -0.39 -12.36
N GLY A 107 11.52 0.90 -12.64
CA GLY A 107 12.23 1.66 -13.66
C GLY A 107 13.70 1.95 -13.34
N SER A 108 14.12 1.84 -12.07
CA SER A 108 15.54 1.84 -11.70
C SER A 108 16.30 0.57 -12.13
N MET A 109 15.62 -0.43 -12.70
CA MET A 109 16.23 -1.65 -13.26
C MET A 109 16.69 -1.53 -14.74
N ILE A 110 16.69 -0.34 -15.35
CA ILE A 110 17.20 -0.11 -16.72
C ILE A 110 18.29 0.96 -16.74
#